data_AF-A0A524RKY8-F1
#
_entry.id   AF-A0A524RKY8-F1
#
_cell.length_a   1.000
_cell.length_b   1.000
_cell.length_c   1.000
_cell.angle_alpha   90.00
_cell.angle_beta   90.00
_cell.angle_gamma   90.00
#
_symmetry.space_group_name_H-M   'P 1'
#
loop_
_entity.id
_entity.type
_entity.pdbx_description
1 polymer ?
#
loop_
_entity_poly.entity_id
_entity_poly.type
_entity_poly.pdbx_seq_one_letter_code
_entity_poly.pdbx_strand_id
1 'polypeptide(L)'
;MNLPIKLALALILLTSKIKYMSKSLLLFATLLLVAAPAIADSCNKPDRVHANDSYCLEADHSNKNFPWRKASASAKNKCSQFGKMIVKVDRTAASDWTWHLENSDKRKKSGTAKIRGVYCCDDLGPRNICTWEPGDPDPVDRIYIDGDLDIPVGFG
;
A
#
# COMPACT_ATOMS: atom_id res chain seq x y z
N MET A 1 50.89 -51.97 -35.27
CA MET A 1 50.11 -51.09 -34.37
C MET A 1 49.33 -50.10 -35.24
N ASN A 2 48.07 -50.40 -35.56
CA ASN A 2 47.26 -49.65 -36.54
C ASN A 2 45.96 -49.16 -35.88
N LEU A 3 46.06 -48.05 -35.15
CA LEU A 3 44.99 -47.50 -34.31
C LEU A 3 44.54 -46.05 -34.64
N PRO A 4 44.44 -45.58 -35.90
CA PRO A 4 43.77 -44.28 -36.15
C PRO A 4 42.54 -44.32 -37.08
N ILE A 5 42.06 -45.49 -37.55
CA ILE A 5 41.00 -45.52 -38.60
C ILE A 5 39.58 -45.70 -38.04
N LYS A 6 39.41 -46.28 -36.84
CA LYS A 6 38.07 -46.54 -36.25
C LYS A 6 37.44 -45.32 -35.55
N LEU A 7 38.22 -44.29 -35.19
CA LEU A 7 37.67 -43.10 -34.53
C LEU A 7 37.07 -42.07 -35.52
N ALA A 8 37.55 -42.05 -36.76
CA ALA A 8 37.10 -41.07 -37.75
C ALA A 8 35.69 -41.36 -38.30
N LEU A 9 35.27 -42.63 -38.34
CA LEU A 9 33.93 -42.99 -38.84
C LEU A 9 32.79 -42.76 -37.81
N ALA A 10 33.11 -42.76 -36.52
CA ALA A 10 32.11 -42.55 -35.47
C ALA A 10 31.68 -41.08 -35.34
N LEU A 11 32.57 -40.13 -35.67
CA LEU A 11 32.26 -38.69 -35.59
C LEU A 11 31.37 -38.19 -36.74
N ILE A 12 31.45 -38.82 -37.92
CA ILE A 12 30.69 -38.38 -39.11
C ILE A 12 29.24 -38.87 -39.08
N LEU A 13 28.94 -39.97 -38.39
CA LEU A 13 27.57 -40.50 -38.26
C LEU A 13 26.74 -39.81 -37.15
N LEU A 14 27.36 -39.02 -36.28
CA LEU A 14 26.66 -38.29 -35.21
C LEU A 14 26.16 -36.90 -35.63
N THR A 15 26.63 -36.33 -36.75
CA THR A 15 26.25 -34.98 -37.19
C THR A 15 25.08 -34.94 -38.17
N SER A 16 24.59 -36.10 -38.64
CA SER A 16 23.50 -36.19 -39.62
C SER A 16 22.09 -36.25 -39.04
N LYS A 17 21.92 -36.26 -37.70
CA LYS A 17 20.60 -36.24 -37.03
C LYS A 17 20.25 -34.94 -36.29
N ILE A 18 21.00 -33.86 -36.50
CA ILE A 18 20.69 -32.52 -35.95
C ILE A 18 20.15 -31.59 -37.06
N LYS A 19 19.41 -32.16 -38.00
CA LYS A 19 18.45 -31.43 -38.82
C LYS A 19 17.09 -32.03 -38.47
N TYR A 20 16.15 -31.18 -38.12
CA TYR A 20 14.79 -31.47 -37.68
C TYR A 20 14.59 -31.62 -36.17
N MET A 21 13.71 -30.73 -35.70
CA MET A 21 12.97 -30.72 -34.44
C MET A 21 13.47 -29.75 -33.36
N SER A 22 12.57 -28.81 -33.08
CA SER A 22 12.50 -27.96 -31.89
C SER A 22 13.25 -26.64 -31.89
N LYS A 23 12.87 -25.75 -32.82
CA LYS A 23 12.93 -24.28 -32.63
C LYS A 23 11.77 -23.77 -31.74
N SER A 24 11.41 -24.49 -30.69
CA SER A 24 10.34 -24.07 -29.76
C SER A 24 10.55 -24.73 -28.42
N LEU A 25 11.42 -24.15 -27.59
CA LEU A 25 11.33 -24.08 -26.13
C LEU A 25 12.71 -23.67 -25.64
N LEU A 26 12.98 -22.38 -25.53
CA LEU A 26 13.97 -21.81 -24.60
C LEU A 26 13.76 -20.29 -24.57
N LEU A 27 12.56 -19.92 -24.16
CA LEU A 27 12.17 -18.56 -23.77
C LEU A 27 11.34 -18.67 -22.48
N PHE A 28 11.89 -19.36 -21.49
CA PHE A 28 11.47 -19.23 -20.09
C PHE A 28 12.45 -18.24 -19.41
N ALA A 29 12.42 -16.99 -19.86
CA ALA A 29 12.93 -15.90 -19.06
C ALA A 29 11.90 -15.68 -17.94
N THR A 30 12.17 -16.30 -16.80
CA THR A 30 11.46 -16.12 -15.54
C THR A 30 11.44 -14.63 -15.19
N LEU A 31 10.34 -13.96 -15.54
CA LEU A 31 9.94 -12.70 -14.93
C LEU A 31 9.68 -13.01 -13.45
N LEU A 32 10.67 -12.77 -12.60
CA LEU A 32 10.45 -12.61 -11.17
C LEU A 32 9.56 -11.37 -11.00
N LEU A 33 8.24 -11.59 -11.01
CA LEU A 33 7.30 -10.64 -10.43
C LEU A 33 7.69 -10.53 -8.95
N VAL A 34 8.44 -9.49 -8.60
CA VAL A 34 8.50 -9.01 -7.23
C VAL A 34 7.09 -8.52 -6.92
N ALA A 35 6.25 -9.44 -6.46
CA ALA A 35 5.05 -9.08 -5.73
C ALA A 35 5.56 -8.43 -4.45
N ALA A 36 5.78 -7.11 -4.49
CA ALA A 36 5.81 -6.33 -3.28
C ALA A 36 4.54 -6.73 -2.53
N PRO A 37 4.63 -7.17 -1.26
CA PRO A 37 3.43 -7.41 -0.49
C PRO A 37 2.65 -6.10 -0.55
N ALA A 38 1.46 -6.13 -1.15
CA ALA A 38 0.49 -5.11 -0.89
C ALA A 38 0.25 -5.23 0.61
N ILE A 39 0.96 -4.42 1.39
CA ILE A 39 0.69 -4.25 2.81
C ILE A 39 -0.75 -3.75 2.77
N ALA A 40 -1.67 -4.67 3.02
CA ALA A 40 -3.05 -4.29 3.27
C ALA A 40 -2.92 -3.42 4.51
N ASP A 41 -2.93 -2.10 4.29
CA ASP A 41 -2.82 -1.04 5.30
C ASP A 41 -3.87 -1.31 6.39
N SER A 42 -3.47 -2.15 7.33
CA SER A 42 -4.37 -2.79 8.28
C SER A 42 -4.45 -1.88 9.48
N CYS A 43 -5.00 -0.70 9.23
CA CYS A 43 -5.51 0.16 10.28
C CYS A 43 -6.54 -0.63 11.07
N ASN A 44 -6.02 -1.25 12.12
CA ASN A 44 -6.70 -2.16 13.00
C ASN A 44 -7.62 -1.32 13.86
N LYS A 45 -8.75 -1.89 14.29
CA LYS A 45 -9.71 -1.16 15.12
C LYS A 45 -9.12 -0.50 16.37
N PRO A 46 -8.16 -1.08 17.12
CA PRO A 46 -7.55 -0.40 18.26
C PRO A 46 -6.77 0.87 17.88
N ASP A 47 -6.20 0.92 16.67
CA ASP A 47 -5.34 2.01 16.21
C ASP A 47 -6.13 3.10 15.44
N ARG A 48 -7.47 3.03 15.53
CA ARG A 48 -8.39 3.99 14.90
C ARG A 48 -8.76 5.08 15.88
N VAL A 49 -8.37 6.31 15.58
CA VAL A 49 -8.85 7.50 16.28
C VAL A 49 -10.10 8.02 15.58
N HIS A 50 -11.20 8.19 16.31
CA HIS A 50 -12.42 8.73 15.73
C HIS A 50 -12.20 10.18 15.31
N ALA A 51 -12.86 10.64 14.24
CA ALA A 51 -12.74 12.02 13.79
C ALA A 51 -13.10 13.09 14.85
N ASN A 52 -13.83 12.72 15.90
CA ASN A 52 -14.18 13.64 17.00
C ASN A 52 -13.05 13.77 18.02
N ASP A 53 -12.15 12.79 18.07
CA ASP A 53 -11.04 12.70 19.02
C ASP A 53 -9.71 13.10 18.36
N SER A 54 -9.75 13.57 17.11
CA SER A 54 -8.58 13.89 16.30
C SER A 54 -8.68 15.34 15.82
N TYR A 55 -7.92 16.25 16.43
CA TYR A 55 -7.88 17.66 16.04
C TYR A 55 -7.50 17.87 14.55
N CYS A 56 -6.62 17.00 14.05
CA CYS A 56 -6.09 17.03 12.69
C CYS A 56 -7.03 16.43 11.63
N LEU A 57 -8.11 15.75 12.02
CA LEU A 57 -9.04 15.11 11.08
C LEU A 57 -10.37 15.85 11.08
N GLU A 58 -10.66 16.54 9.97
CA GLU A 58 -12.02 17.04 9.72
C GLU A 58 -12.77 15.99 8.88
N ALA A 59 -13.75 15.31 9.47
CA ALA A 59 -14.55 14.33 8.74
C ALA A 59 -16.03 14.42 9.07
N ASP A 60 -16.85 14.00 8.08
CA ASP A 60 -18.30 13.92 8.20
C ASP A 60 -18.79 12.69 7.45
N HIS A 61 -19.91 12.14 7.89
CA HIS A 61 -20.63 11.14 7.12
C HIS A 61 -22.15 11.27 7.29
N SER A 62 -22.87 10.90 6.24
CA SER A 62 -24.33 10.84 6.27
C SER A 62 -24.83 9.52 5.73
N ASN A 63 -25.72 8.91 6.50
CA ASN A 63 -26.56 7.81 6.07
C ASN A 63 -27.93 8.38 5.72
N LYS A 64 -28.48 7.99 4.56
CA LYS A 64 -29.82 8.40 4.16
C LYS A 64 -30.77 7.23 4.42
N ASN A 65 -31.96 7.52 4.93
CA ASN A 65 -32.97 6.53 5.29
C ASN A 65 -33.76 5.98 4.08
N PHE A 66 -33.49 6.48 2.87
CA PHE A 66 -34.19 6.08 1.66
C PHE A 66 -33.33 5.14 0.81
N PRO A 67 -33.87 4.01 0.30
CA PRO A 67 -33.09 2.97 -0.37
C PRO A 67 -32.40 3.43 -1.67
N TRP A 68 -32.89 4.49 -2.32
CA TRP A 68 -32.25 5.07 -3.51
C TRP A 68 -31.17 6.12 -3.21
N ARG A 69 -31.03 6.57 -1.95
CA ARG A 69 -30.06 7.59 -1.57
C ARG A 69 -28.79 6.94 -1.02
N LYS A 70 -27.67 7.23 -1.68
CA LYS A 70 -26.35 6.73 -1.29
C LYS A 70 -25.90 7.38 0.03
N ALA A 71 -25.28 6.60 0.90
CA ALA A 71 -24.49 7.13 2.01
C ALA A 71 -23.28 7.88 1.45
N SER A 72 -22.79 8.88 2.19
CA SER A 72 -21.61 9.65 1.79
C SER A 72 -20.72 9.95 2.98
N ALA A 73 -19.40 9.98 2.74
CA ALA A 73 -18.41 10.44 3.70
C ALA A 73 -17.51 11.47 3.05
N SER A 74 -16.96 12.36 3.87
CA SER A 74 -15.84 13.21 3.52
C SER A 74 -14.81 13.26 4.64
N ALA A 75 -13.55 13.48 4.28
CA ALA A 75 -12.46 13.72 5.21
C ALA A 75 -11.45 14.70 4.63
N LYS A 76 -10.77 15.43 5.52
CA LYS A 76 -9.70 16.38 5.21
C LYS A 76 -8.65 16.28 6.30
N ASN A 77 -7.38 16.28 5.88
CA ASN A 77 -6.24 16.41 6.78
C ASN A 77 -6.02 17.91 7.05
N LYS A 78 -6.35 18.38 8.26
CA LYS A 78 -6.08 19.77 8.69
C LYS A 78 -4.61 20.02 9.01
N CYS A 79 -3.84 18.95 9.16
CA CYS A 79 -2.45 18.96 9.57
C CYS A 79 -1.53 18.44 8.46
N SER A 80 -1.89 18.68 7.20
CA SER A 80 -1.11 18.18 6.06
C SER A 80 0.31 18.73 6.00
N GLN A 81 0.58 19.85 6.68
CA GLN A 81 1.95 20.36 6.86
C GLN A 81 2.85 19.39 7.64
N PHE A 82 2.29 18.52 8.48
CA PHE A 82 3.03 17.51 9.25
C PHE A 82 3.11 16.15 8.55
N GLY A 83 2.49 16.03 7.37
CA GLY A 83 2.59 14.85 6.53
C GLY A 83 1.25 14.20 6.20
N LYS A 84 1.36 13.00 5.61
CA LYS A 84 0.24 12.23 5.06
C LYS A 84 -0.55 11.55 6.16
N MET A 85 -1.86 11.76 6.17
CA MET A 85 -2.79 11.07 7.06
C MET A 85 -3.48 9.91 6.32
N ILE A 86 -3.59 8.75 6.96
CA ILE A 86 -4.39 7.63 6.44
C ILE A 86 -5.72 7.58 7.19
N VAL A 87 -6.81 7.62 6.43
CA VAL A 87 -8.18 7.66 6.95
C VAL A 87 -8.97 6.45 6.47
N LYS A 88 -9.71 5.82 7.38
CA LYS A 88 -10.58 4.68 7.11
C LYS A 88 -12.03 5.06 7.28
N VAL A 89 -12.83 4.84 6.25
CA VAL A 89 -14.29 4.95 6.32
C VAL A 89 -14.84 3.55 6.55
N ASP A 90 -15.37 3.33 7.74
CA ASP A 90 -15.96 2.05 8.13
C ASP A 90 -17.34 1.91 7.48
N ARG A 91 -17.55 0.82 6.73
CA ARG A 91 -18.79 0.56 6.00
C ARG A 91 -19.41 -0.78 6.42
N THR A 92 -20.73 -0.79 6.57
CA THR A 92 -21.48 -2.02 6.88
C THR A 92 -21.64 -2.87 5.63
N ALA A 93 -21.33 -4.17 5.73
CA ALA A 93 -21.51 -5.16 4.66
C ALA A 93 -20.81 -4.81 3.33
N ALA A 94 -19.74 -4.01 3.40
CA ALA A 94 -18.85 -3.70 2.30
C ALA A 94 -17.43 -3.51 2.85
N SER A 95 -16.41 -3.60 1.99
CA SER A 95 -15.03 -3.29 2.38
C SER A 95 -14.92 -1.87 2.93
N ASP A 96 -13.96 -1.55 3.80
CA ASP A 96 -13.74 -0.15 4.19
C ASP A 96 -13.24 0.68 2.98
N TRP A 97 -13.41 2.00 3.01
CA TRP A 97 -12.60 2.86 2.14
C TRP A 97 -11.35 3.30 2.89
N THR A 98 -10.19 3.18 2.26
CA THR A 98 -8.94 3.77 2.76
C THR A 98 -8.60 4.98 1.91
N TRP A 99 -8.34 6.10 2.56
CA TRP A 99 -7.94 7.35 1.93
C TRP A 99 -6.59 7.78 2.46
N HIS A 100 -5.68 8.07 1.53
CA HIS A 100 -4.43 8.73 1.81
C HIS A 100 -4.66 10.22 1.56
N LEU A 101 -4.56 11.02 2.62
CA LEU A 101 -4.78 12.47 2.62
C LEU A 101 -3.42 13.16 2.76
N GLU A 102 -2.79 13.39 1.62
CA GLU A 102 -1.45 13.97 1.51
C GLU A 102 -1.46 15.50 1.64
N ASN A 103 -2.62 16.12 1.42
CA ASN A 103 -2.78 17.57 1.42
C ASN A 103 -4.05 17.97 2.18
N SER A 104 -4.31 19.27 2.23
CA SER A 104 -5.48 19.85 2.90
C SER A 104 -6.78 19.74 2.09
N ASP A 105 -6.80 18.98 0.98
CA ASP A 105 -7.99 18.87 0.15
C ASP A 105 -9.00 17.92 0.78
N LYS A 106 -10.27 18.30 0.65
CA LYS A 106 -11.37 17.48 1.15
C LYS A 106 -11.65 16.36 0.16
N ARG A 107 -11.45 15.12 0.59
CA ARG A 107 -11.85 13.93 -0.16
C ARG A 107 -13.29 13.56 0.19
N LYS A 108 -14.10 13.21 -0.82
CA LYS A 108 -15.50 12.80 -0.64
C LYS A 108 -15.82 11.58 -1.50
N LYS A 109 -16.61 10.66 -0.98
CA LYS A 109 -17.12 9.51 -1.74
C LYS A 109 -18.51 9.11 -1.26
N SER A 110 -19.32 8.60 -2.19
CA SER A 110 -20.66 8.09 -1.92
C SER A 110 -20.79 6.62 -2.33
N GLY A 111 -21.61 5.87 -1.60
CA GLY A 111 -21.78 4.44 -1.78
C GLY A 111 -23.13 3.93 -1.26
N THR A 112 -23.46 2.69 -1.58
CA THR A 112 -24.72 2.06 -1.17
C THR A 112 -24.68 1.52 0.25
N ALA A 113 -23.49 1.16 0.75
CA ALA A 113 -23.30 0.68 2.11
C ALA A 113 -23.45 1.79 3.15
N LYS A 114 -24.10 1.48 4.27
CA LYS A 114 -24.17 2.36 5.45
C LYS A 114 -22.75 2.63 5.98
N ILE A 115 -22.48 3.87 6.36
CA ILE A 115 -21.20 4.28 6.96
C ILE A 115 -21.38 4.28 8.47
N ARG A 116 -20.44 3.66 9.19
CA ARG A 116 -20.45 3.60 10.67
C ARG A 116 -19.62 4.71 11.31
N GLY A 117 -18.56 5.13 10.63
CA GLY A 117 -17.67 6.19 11.10
C GLY A 117 -16.54 6.46 10.12
N VAL A 118 -15.80 7.52 10.42
CA VAL A 118 -14.58 7.92 9.71
C VAL A 118 -13.48 8.06 10.75
N TYR A 119 -12.35 7.41 10.51
CA TYR A 119 -11.30 7.21 11.51
C TYR A 119 -9.93 7.57 10.93
N CYS A 120 -9.09 8.21 11.73
CA CYS A 120 -7.66 8.34 11.46
C CYS A 120 -6.93 7.05 11.90
N CYS A 121 -5.92 6.64 11.14
CA CYS A 121 -5.14 5.44 11.39
C CYS A 121 -3.75 5.83 11.93
N ASP A 122 -3.57 5.73 13.23
CA ASP A 122 -2.37 6.23 13.92
C ASP A 122 -1.14 5.35 13.64
N ASP A 123 -1.37 4.08 13.32
CA ASP A 123 -0.35 3.08 13.02
C ASP A 123 0.29 3.23 11.62
N LEU A 124 -0.29 4.03 10.72
CA LEU A 124 0.15 4.12 9.32
C LEU A 124 0.62 5.53 8.89
N GLY A 125 0.43 6.55 9.72
CA GLY A 125 0.91 7.92 9.47
C GLY A 125 2.17 8.29 10.25
N PRO A 126 2.61 9.56 10.14
CA PRO A 126 3.52 10.18 11.11
C PRO A 126 3.02 9.91 12.53
N ARG A 127 3.94 9.67 13.47
CA ARG A 127 3.53 9.32 14.84
C ARG A 127 2.69 10.43 15.43
N ASN A 128 1.58 10.05 16.07
CA ASN A 128 0.65 10.94 16.76
C ASN A 128 -0.08 11.94 15.85
N ILE A 129 0.00 11.87 14.51
CA ILE A 129 -0.76 12.82 13.67
C ILE A 129 -2.28 12.72 13.89
N CYS A 130 -2.76 11.55 14.30
CA CYS A 130 -4.17 11.31 14.61
C CYS A 130 -4.58 11.84 15.99
N THR A 131 -3.63 12.04 16.90
CA THR A 131 -3.86 12.44 18.30
C THR A 131 -3.26 13.80 18.65
N TRP A 132 -2.52 14.43 17.73
CA TRP A 132 -1.85 15.71 17.93
C TRP A 132 -2.83 16.83 18.25
N GLU A 133 -2.49 17.63 19.24
CA GLU A 133 -3.23 18.83 19.63
C GLU A 133 -2.34 20.09 19.57
N PRO A 134 -2.93 21.29 19.43
CA PRO A 134 -2.16 22.54 19.50
C PRO A 134 -1.40 22.68 20.82
N GLY A 135 -0.07 22.71 20.74
CA GLY A 135 0.83 22.79 21.89
C GLY A 135 1.67 21.52 22.09
N ASP A 136 1.30 20.41 21.45
CA ASP A 136 2.13 19.22 21.36
C ASP A 136 3.32 19.43 20.42
N PRO A 137 4.43 18.71 20.62
CA PRO A 137 5.50 18.67 19.64
C PRO A 137 4.97 18.19 18.27
N ASP A 138 5.53 18.74 17.20
CA ASP A 138 5.11 18.41 15.83
C ASP A 138 5.21 16.89 15.58
N PRO A 139 4.22 16.29 14.88
CA PRO A 139 4.26 14.89 14.51
C PRO A 139 5.53 14.58 13.70
N VAL A 140 6.35 13.66 14.20
CA VAL A 140 7.56 13.23 13.50
C VAL A 140 7.23 12.16 12.47
N ASP A 141 7.64 12.40 11.23
CA ASP A 141 7.58 11.39 10.17
C ASP A 141 8.49 10.22 10.54
N ARG A 142 8.06 8.98 10.27
CA ARG A 142 8.80 7.79 10.71
C ARG A 142 10.08 7.63 9.89
N ILE A 143 11.19 8.18 10.36
CA ILE A 143 12.51 7.62 10.05
C ILE A 143 12.80 6.58 11.13
N TYR A 144 12.50 5.32 10.85
CA TYR A 144 13.05 4.20 11.62
C TYR A 144 14.56 4.14 11.33
N ILE A 145 15.37 4.71 12.21
CA ILE A 145 16.75 4.23 12.39
C ILE A 145 16.64 3.15 13.44
N ASP A 146 16.88 1.90 13.06
CA ASP A 146 16.93 0.76 13.96
C ASP A 146 17.92 1.06 15.11
N GLY A 147 17.38 1.33 16.30
CA GLY A 147 18.15 1.45 17.53
C GLY A 147 18.97 2.73 17.64
N ASP A 148 18.56 3.57 18.59
CA ASP A 148 19.31 4.68 19.17
C ASP A 148 19.40 6.01 18.39
N LEU A 149 19.06 7.05 19.16
CA LEU A 149 19.07 8.50 18.91
C LEU A 149 17.96 9.09 18.02
N ASP A 150 16.96 9.64 18.71
CA ASP A 150 16.15 10.77 18.25
C ASP A 150 17.05 11.97 17.93
N ILE A 151 17.42 12.14 16.66
CA ILE A 151 17.98 13.40 16.17
C ILE A 151 16.85 14.18 15.48
N PRO A 152 16.42 15.33 16.03
CA PRO A 152 15.46 16.17 15.34
C PRO A 152 16.10 16.69 14.04
N VAL A 153 15.56 16.30 12.90
CA VAL A 153 15.88 16.93 11.62
C VAL A 153 15.21 18.31 11.59
N GLY A 154 15.92 19.30 12.11
CA GLY A 154 15.56 20.71 11.93
C GLY A 154 15.63 21.07 10.45
N PHE A 155 14.49 21.46 9.87
CA PHE A 155 14.48 22.15 8.59
C PHE A 155 14.74 23.64 8.87
N GLY A 156 15.87 24.14 8.38
CA GLY A 156 16.16 25.57 8.28
C GLY A 156 15.52 26.21 7.06
#